data_AF-A0A918TH47-F1
#
_entry.id   AF-A0A918TH47-F1
#
_cell.length_a   1.000
_cell.length_b   1.000
_cell.length_c   1.000
_cell.angle_alpha   90.00
_cell.angle_beta   90.00
_cell.angle_gamma   90.00
#
_symmetry.space_group_name_H-M   'P 1'
#
loop_
_entity.id
_entity.type
_entity.pdbx_description
1 polymer ?
#
loop_
_entity_poly.entity_id
_entity_poly.type
_entity_poly.pdbx_seq_one_letter_code
_entity_poly.pdbx_strand_id
1 'polypeptide(L)'
;MNSSPTPTNSSTVARRQIREAAIQLLHSSQSNTHQAEGTGDPWPLILAQPEGKITRTRARAVLHLQQNRPGRFKPIWEQRMVVQPLLETYYDDRAANRSYRKLLEAEQKLPDLLDILRRQLKSEKEPDRIEETLLKIRDFNKEALDQGSVLSDFLGPLESCPEPLKPLASKLPALLAAGELLRSLFAEKLPEIPEVKALLDAIDERNQLRNETEALYKLVVDNLPATDKLIAEQLENFSLERLAQVDRAVLRLATTELHHCPDIPPAVSINEAIEIARRYSGTESAGFVNGILDKLKS
;
A
#
# COMPACT_ATOMS: atom_id res chain seq x y z
N MET A 1 3.92 17.16 -37.09
CA MET A 1 3.26 15.92 -36.64
C MET A 1 3.36 15.89 -35.12
N ASN A 2 2.39 16.53 -34.46
CA ASN A 2 2.31 16.56 -33.00
C ASN A 2 1.43 15.39 -32.56
N SER A 3 2.06 14.36 -32.02
CA SER A 3 1.36 13.28 -31.34
C SER A 3 0.98 13.76 -29.95
N SER A 4 -0.30 14.10 -29.78
CA SER A 4 -0.90 14.27 -28.44
C SER A 4 -0.75 12.96 -27.67
N PRO A 5 -0.35 12.98 -26.38
CA PRO A 5 -0.40 11.79 -25.57
C PRO A 5 -1.87 11.44 -25.34
N THR A 6 -2.27 10.26 -25.80
CA THR A 6 -3.52 9.61 -25.44
C THR A 6 -3.65 9.53 -23.91
N PRO A 7 -4.83 9.80 -23.32
CA PRO A 7 -5.03 9.59 -21.90
C PRO A 7 -4.91 8.09 -21.64
N THR A 8 -3.83 7.69 -20.99
CA THR A 8 -3.72 6.38 -20.35
C THR A 8 -4.91 6.25 -19.42
N ASN A 9 -5.74 5.23 -19.62
CA ASN A 9 -6.83 4.84 -18.71
C ASN A 9 -6.28 4.78 -17.28
N SER A 10 -6.41 5.89 -16.55
CA SER A 10 -6.00 6.00 -15.16
C SER A 10 -7.11 5.38 -14.33
N SER A 11 -6.72 4.57 -13.36
CA SER A 11 -7.58 4.10 -12.28
C SER A 11 -8.09 5.30 -11.49
N THR A 12 -9.17 5.93 -11.96
CA THR A 12 -9.73 7.11 -11.30
C THR A 12 -10.33 6.72 -9.96
N VAL A 13 -9.76 7.24 -8.87
CA VAL A 13 -10.35 7.12 -7.53
C VAL A 13 -11.76 7.67 -7.54
N ALA A 14 -12.71 6.95 -6.93
CA ALA A 14 -14.09 7.39 -6.91
C ALA A 14 -14.22 8.67 -6.08
N ARG A 15 -14.84 9.72 -6.65
CA ARG A 15 -15.00 11.02 -5.97
C ARG A 15 -15.70 10.92 -4.61
N ARG A 16 -16.59 9.94 -4.45
CA ARG A 16 -17.20 9.60 -3.15
C ARG A 16 -16.16 9.26 -2.08
N GLN A 17 -15.13 8.46 -2.40
CA GLN A 17 -14.08 8.11 -1.45
C GLN A 17 -13.28 9.34 -1.01
N ILE A 18 -13.03 10.27 -1.94
CA ILE A 18 -12.37 11.54 -1.65
C ILE A 18 -13.22 12.40 -0.71
N ARG A 19 -14.54 12.46 -0.91
CA ARG A 19 -15.46 13.16 0.00
C ARG A 19 -15.47 12.55 1.40
N GLU A 20 -15.60 11.23 1.49
CA GLU A 20 -15.60 10.51 2.77
C GLU A 20 -14.27 10.74 3.53
N ALA A 21 -13.14 10.68 2.83
CA ALA A 21 -11.82 10.96 3.38
C ALA A 21 -11.69 12.43 3.84
N ALA A 22 -12.18 13.39 3.06
CA ALA A 22 -12.14 14.81 3.41
C ALA A 22 -13.01 15.12 4.64
N ILE A 23 -14.16 14.46 4.78
CA ILE A 23 -15.03 14.58 5.96
C ILE A 23 -14.33 14.02 7.20
N GLN A 24 -13.63 12.90 7.08
CA GLN A 24 -12.82 12.35 8.18
C GLN A 24 -11.71 13.31 8.61
N LEU A 25 -11.02 13.97 7.67
CA LEU A 25 -10.03 15.03 7.98
C LEU A 25 -10.65 16.24 8.69
N LEU A 26 -11.80 16.72 8.19
CA LEU A 26 -12.53 17.84 8.81
C LEU A 26 -12.98 17.49 10.23
N HIS A 27 -13.41 16.24 10.45
CA HIS A 27 -13.76 15.73 11.77
C HIS A 27 -12.54 15.70 12.68
N SER A 28 -11.43 15.07 12.27
CA SER A 28 -10.22 14.97 13.10
C SER A 28 -9.64 16.34 13.47
N SER A 29 -9.65 17.33 12.56
CA SER A 29 -9.13 18.66 12.86
C SER A 29 -9.98 19.44 13.87
N GLN A 30 -11.28 19.12 13.98
CA GLN A 30 -12.22 19.80 14.88
C GLN A 30 -12.32 19.13 16.26
N SER A 31 -11.94 17.86 16.39
CA SER A 31 -11.98 17.11 17.66
C SER A 31 -10.79 17.36 18.59
N ASN A 32 -9.81 18.18 18.20
CA ASN A 32 -8.60 18.47 18.98
C ASN A 32 -8.81 19.30 20.27
N THR A 33 -10.02 19.33 20.83
CA THR A 33 -10.31 19.91 22.15
C THR A 33 -10.03 18.97 23.33
N HIS A 34 -9.71 17.69 23.12
CA HIS A 34 -9.21 16.82 24.20
C HIS A 34 -8.06 15.93 23.71
N GLN A 35 -6.85 16.24 24.21
CA GLN A 35 -5.68 15.38 24.12
C GLN A 35 -6.00 14.00 24.72
N ALA A 36 -6.00 12.97 23.88
CA ALA A 36 -5.82 11.59 24.29
C ALA A 36 -4.82 10.95 23.32
N GLU A 37 -3.81 10.32 23.90
CA GLU A 37 -2.64 9.73 23.24
C GLU A 37 -3.03 8.76 22.11
N GLY A 38 -2.62 9.08 20.88
CA GLY A 38 -2.85 8.24 19.71
C GLY A 38 -2.85 9.04 18.41
N THR A 39 -1.65 9.30 17.87
CA THR A 39 -1.34 9.87 16.54
C THR A 39 -2.22 11.04 16.08
N GLY A 40 -1.71 12.27 16.21
CA GLY A 40 -2.32 13.46 15.61
C GLY A 40 -2.38 13.46 14.06
N ASP A 41 -1.95 12.38 13.42
CA ASP A 41 -2.07 12.17 11.98
C ASP A 41 -3.29 11.28 11.66
N PRO A 42 -4.32 11.81 10.97
CA PRO A 42 -5.52 11.05 10.59
C PRO A 42 -5.31 10.11 9.40
N TRP A 43 -4.22 10.24 8.64
CA TRP A 43 -4.00 9.48 7.41
C TRP A 43 -3.94 7.95 7.57
N PRO A 44 -3.35 7.37 8.62
CA PRO A 44 -3.32 5.92 8.80
C PRO A 44 -4.73 5.29 8.83
N LEU A 45 -5.71 6.00 9.40
CA LEU A 45 -7.11 5.53 9.44
C LEU A 45 -7.80 5.71 8.09
N ILE A 46 -7.62 6.87 7.45
CA ILE A 46 -8.23 7.20 6.15
C ILE A 46 -7.72 6.24 5.05
N LEU A 47 -6.43 5.91 5.07
CA LEU A 47 -5.78 5.10 4.05
C LEU A 47 -5.72 3.61 4.38
N ALA A 48 -6.30 3.16 5.51
CA ALA A 48 -6.25 1.76 5.94
C ALA A 48 -6.75 0.77 4.87
N GLN A 49 -7.83 1.13 4.17
CA GLN A 49 -8.40 0.34 3.06
C GLN A 49 -7.45 0.26 1.85
N PRO A 50 -7.00 1.39 1.26
CA PRO A 50 -5.97 1.39 0.21
C PRO A 50 -4.67 0.65 0.59
N GLU A 51 -4.15 0.88 1.80
CA GLU A 51 -2.93 0.20 2.28
C GLU A 51 -3.15 -1.31 2.37
N GLY A 52 -4.31 -1.74 2.86
CA GLY A 52 -4.69 -3.15 2.86
C GLY A 52 -4.82 -3.77 1.46
N LYS A 53 -5.20 -2.99 0.44
CA LYS A 53 -5.19 -3.42 -0.97
C LYS A 53 -3.75 -3.54 -1.49
N ILE A 54 -2.88 -2.58 -1.17
CA ILE A 54 -1.46 -2.59 -1.55
C ILE A 54 -0.76 -3.83 -0.97
N THR A 55 -0.90 -4.08 0.34
CA THR A 55 -0.30 -5.25 1.01
C THR A 55 -0.74 -6.57 0.37
N ARG A 56 -2.04 -6.74 0.09
CA ARG A 56 -2.54 -7.97 -0.58
C ARG A 56 -2.02 -8.10 -2.01
N THR A 57 -1.93 -6.99 -2.73
CA THR A 57 -1.45 -6.99 -4.12
C THR A 57 0.05 -7.28 -4.18
N ARG A 58 0.84 -6.71 -3.26
CA ARG A 58 2.25 -7.05 -3.08
C ARG A 58 2.43 -8.53 -2.77
N ALA A 59 1.61 -9.09 -1.88
CA ALA A 59 1.64 -10.52 -1.57
C ALA A 59 1.36 -11.41 -2.80
N ARG A 60 0.40 -11.02 -3.65
CA ARG A 60 0.13 -11.73 -4.91
C ARG A 60 1.31 -11.63 -5.88
N ALA A 61 1.93 -10.46 -6.01
CA ALA A 61 3.11 -10.25 -6.84
C ALA A 61 4.29 -11.13 -6.36
N VAL A 62 4.55 -11.15 -5.04
CA VAL A 62 5.56 -12.03 -4.43
C VAL A 62 5.28 -13.49 -4.77
N LEU A 63 4.04 -13.96 -4.61
CA LEU A 63 3.71 -15.35 -4.92
C LEU A 63 3.87 -15.66 -6.41
N HIS A 64 3.44 -14.75 -7.30
CA HIS A 64 3.54 -14.92 -8.75
C HIS A 64 5.00 -15.05 -9.20
N LEU A 65 5.88 -14.17 -8.73
CA LEU A 65 7.33 -14.26 -9.01
C LEU A 65 7.98 -15.56 -8.52
N GLN A 66 7.32 -16.26 -7.58
CA GLN A 66 7.82 -17.50 -6.98
C GLN A 66 7.08 -18.77 -7.46
N GLN A 67 6.05 -18.66 -8.33
CA GLN A 67 5.21 -19.81 -8.75
C GLN A 67 6.04 -20.95 -9.37
N ASN A 68 7.10 -20.63 -10.10
CA ASN A 68 7.99 -21.62 -10.73
C ASN A 68 9.31 -21.84 -9.96
N ARG A 69 9.38 -21.40 -8.70
CA ARG A 69 10.61 -21.45 -7.89
C ARG A 69 10.46 -22.08 -6.49
N PRO A 70 9.60 -23.11 -6.28
CA PRO A 70 9.53 -23.77 -4.97
C PRO A 70 10.84 -24.52 -4.72
N GLY A 71 11.70 -23.95 -3.87
CA GLY A 71 13.03 -24.49 -3.60
C GLY A 71 14.02 -24.17 -4.71
N ARG A 72 14.22 -22.88 -4.99
CA ARG A 72 15.38 -22.31 -5.71
C ARG A 72 16.68 -23.13 -5.52
N PHE A 73 16.90 -23.62 -4.31
CA PHE A 73 18.07 -24.36 -3.87
C PHE A 73 17.81 -25.83 -3.52
N LYS A 74 16.66 -26.45 -3.82
CA LYS A 74 16.45 -27.89 -3.56
C LYS A 74 17.62 -28.76 -4.08
N PRO A 75 18.14 -28.52 -5.31
CA PRO A 75 19.32 -29.22 -5.80
C PRO A 75 20.61 -28.91 -5.02
N ILE A 76 20.75 -27.72 -4.45
CA ILE A 76 21.92 -27.29 -3.67
C ILE A 76 21.84 -27.84 -2.24
N TRP A 77 20.64 -27.85 -1.65
CA TRP A 77 20.34 -28.46 -0.36
C TRP A 77 20.56 -29.98 -0.38
N GLU A 78 20.14 -30.66 -1.45
CA GLU A 78 20.40 -32.09 -1.66
C GLU A 78 21.91 -32.38 -1.72
N GLN A 79 22.69 -31.44 -2.25
CA GLN A 79 24.15 -31.54 -2.37
C GLN A 79 24.92 -31.05 -1.12
N ARG A 80 24.24 -30.55 -0.07
CA ARG A 80 24.89 -29.91 1.09
C ARG A 80 25.94 -30.78 1.78
N MET A 81 25.69 -32.10 1.86
CA MET A 81 26.61 -33.06 2.50
C MET A 81 27.90 -33.23 1.70
N VAL A 82 27.87 -32.94 0.40
CA VAL A 82 29.02 -33.03 -0.51
C VAL A 82 29.72 -31.68 -0.60
N VAL A 83 28.97 -30.60 -0.79
CA VAL A 83 29.50 -29.24 -0.99
C VAL A 83 30.21 -28.71 0.25
N GLN A 84 29.68 -28.97 1.44
CA GLN A 84 30.20 -28.36 2.67
C GLN A 84 31.63 -28.83 3.01
N PRO A 85 31.98 -30.14 2.99
CA PRO A 85 33.37 -30.57 3.17
C PRO A 85 34.31 -30.06 2.06
N LEU A 86 33.82 -29.93 0.83
CA LEU A 86 34.61 -29.40 -0.28
C LEU A 86 34.95 -27.93 -0.07
N LEU A 87 34.00 -27.12 0.41
CA LEU A 87 34.28 -25.73 0.77
C LEU A 87 35.36 -25.65 1.86
N GLU A 88 35.31 -26.51 2.88
CA GLU A 88 36.35 -26.58 3.94
C GLU A 88 37.73 -26.96 3.38
N THR A 89 37.76 -27.79 2.33
CA THR A 89 39.01 -28.28 1.72
C THR A 89 39.65 -27.26 0.78
N TYR A 90 38.85 -26.59 -0.05
CA TYR A 90 39.35 -25.69 -1.10
C TYR A 90 39.48 -24.24 -0.64
N TYR A 91 38.67 -23.81 0.32
CA TYR A 91 38.63 -22.46 0.83
C TYR A 91 38.77 -22.56 2.35
N ASP A 92 40.01 -22.46 2.83
CA ASP A 92 40.45 -22.60 4.24
C ASP A 92 39.80 -21.58 5.21
N ASP A 93 38.78 -20.85 4.75
CA ASP A 93 38.05 -19.83 5.46
C ASP A 93 36.72 -20.37 6.00
N ARG A 94 36.57 -20.29 7.34
CA ARG A 94 35.29 -20.52 8.04
C ARG A 94 34.17 -19.62 7.49
N ALA A 95 34.50 -18.51 6.82
CA ALA A 95 33.54 -17.59 6.21
C ALA A 95 32.76 -18.21 5.05
N ALA A 96 33.40 -18.90 4.09
CA ALA A 96 32.71 -19.49 2.94
C ALA A 96 31.66 -20.54 3.38
N ASN A 97 32.05 -21.40 4.33
CA ASN A 97 31.14 -22.37 4.94
C ASN A 97 30.03 -21.72 5.77
N ARG A 98 30.34 -20.64 6.50
CA ARG A 98 29.34 -19.88 7.25
C ARG A 98 28.30 -19.26 6.32
N SER A 99 28.74 -18.63 5.24
CA SER A 99 27.87 -18.03 4.23
C SER A 99 27.02 -19.09 3.53
N TYR A 100 27.61 -20.22 3.14
CA TYR A 100 26.86 -21.34 2.58
C TYR A 100 25.78 -21.86 3.54
N ARG A 101 26.09 -22.09 4.83
CA ARG A 101 25.11 -22.54 5.83
C ARG A 101 23.96 -21.55 6.03
N LYS A 102 24.27 -20.25 6.14
CA LYS A 102 23.26 -19.20 6.31
C LYS A 102 22.37 -19.04 5.08
N LEU A 103 22.96 -19.14 3.89
CA LEU A 103 22.21 -19.17 2.62
C LEU A 103 21.22 -20.33 2.61
N LEU A 104 21.66 -21.54 2.98
CA LEU A 104 20.80 -22.71 3.08
C LEU A 104 19.67 -22.52 4.10
N GLU A 105 19.96 -21.94 5.27
CA GLU A 105 18.96 -21.67 6.31
C GLU A 105 17.88 -20.69 5.85
N ALA A 106 18.29 -19.57 5.24
CA ALA A 106 17.37 -18.58 4.72
C ALA A 106 16.46 -19.17 3.64
N GLU A 107 17.03 -19.96 2.74
CA GLU A 107 16.30 -20.61 1.64
C GLU A 107 15.39 -21.75 2.10
N GLN A 108 15.69 -22.40 3.23
CA GLN A 108 14.79 -23.39 3.83
C GLN A 108 13.53 -22.73 4.40
N LYS A 109 13.66 -21.53 4.97
CA LYS A 109 12.53 -20.82 5.60
C LYS A 109 11.60 -20.13 4.60
N LEU A 110 12.11 -19.74 3.43
CA LEU A 110 11.32 -19.04 2.40
C LEU A 110 10.10 -19.83 1.90
N PRO A 111 10.18 -21.13 1.55
CA PRO A 111 9.01 -21.93 1.15
C PRO A 111 7.91 -21.95 2.20
N ASP A 112 8.26 -22.12 3.48
CA ASP A 112 7.29 -22.15 4.59
C ASP A 112 6.55 -20.81 4.70
N LEU A 113 7.28 -19.69 4.57
CA LEU A 113 6.70 -18.35 4.58
C LEU A 113 5.80 -18.10 3.35
N LEU A 114 6.19 -18.58 2.17
CA LEU A 114 5.35 -18.49 0.96
C LEU A 114 4.06 -19.30 1.11
N ASP A 115 4.11 -20.46 1.75
CA ASP A 115 2.92 -21.26 2.05
C ASP A 115 2.02 -20.61 3.10
N ILE A 116 2.61 -20.01 4.14
CA ILE A 116 1.87 -19.17 5.10
C ILE A 116 1.18 -18.02 4.36
N LEU A 117 1.90 -17.31 3.50
CA LEU A 117 1.37 -16.19 2.71
C LEU A 117 0.21 -16.62 1.81
N ARG A 118 0.34 -17.77 1.12
CA ARG A 118 -0.75 -18.37 0.32
C ARG A 118 -2.00 -18.64 1.16
N ARG A 119 -1.83 -19.21 2.37
CA ARG A 119 -2.95 -19.50 3.28
C ARG A 119 -3.59 -18.21 3.82
N GLN A 120 -2.79 -17.19 4.13
CA GLN A 120 -3.30 -15.90 4.61
C GLN A 120 -4.15 -15.19 3.56
N LEU A 121 -3.72 -15.21 2.28
CA LEU A 121 -4.52 -14.64 1.19
C LEU A 121 -5.83 -15.39 0.94
N LYS A 122 -5.89 -16.70 1.20
CA LYS A 122 -7.12 -17.50 1.09
C LYS A 122 -8.09 -17.32 2.26
N SER A 123 -7.57 -17.00 3.45
CA SER A 123 -8.35 -16.89 4.68
C SER A 123 -8.82 -15.47 5.00
N GLU A 124 -8.69 -14.55 4.03
CA GLU A 124 -9.07 -13.13 4.17
C GLU A 124 -8.55 -12.48 5.45
N LYS A 125 -7.36 -12.90 5.91
CA LYS A 125 -6.77 -12.35 7.14
C LYS A 125 -6.52 -10.84 7.03
N GLU A 126 -6.45 -10.22 8.20
CA GLU A 126 -6.10 -8.81 8.37
C GLU A 126 -4.79 -8.48 7.62
N PRO A 127 -4.72 -7.30 6.96
CA PRO A 127 -3.53 -6.86 6.23
C PRO A 127 -2.26 -6.93 7.06
N ASP A 128 -2.32 -6.61 8.36
CA ASP A 128 -1.16 -6.54 9.24
C ASP A 128 -0.43 -7.89 9.36
N ARG A 129 -1.16 -9.01 9.39
CA ARG A 129 -0.56 -10.35 9.43
C ARG A 129 0.11 -10.72 8.11
N ILE A 130 -0.45 -10.25 7.00
CA ILE A 130 0.14 -10.43 5.66
C ILE A 130 1.43 -9.61 5.58
N GLU A 131 1.40 -8.36 6.05
CA GLU A 131 2.56 -7.47 6.08
C GLU A 131 3.68 -8.06 6.95
N GLU A 132 3.38 -8.56 8.15
CA GLU A 132 4.37 -9.23 9.01
C GLU A 132 5.07 -10.41 8.28
N THR A 133 4.31 -11.17 7.51
CA THR A 133 4.84 -12.31 6.75
C THR A 133 5.68 -11.85 5.56
N LEU A 134 5.25 -10.79 4.88
CA LEU A 134 6.00 -10.14 3.81
C LEU A 134 7.35 -9.59 4.29
N LEU A 135 7.38 -8.96 5.46
CA LEU A 135 8.61 -8.46 6.08
C LEU A 135 9.58 -9.61 6.39
N LYS A 136 9.09 -10.73 6.93
CA LYS A 136 9.91 -11.93 7.12
C LYS A 136 10.48 -12.44 5.80
N ILE A 137 9.67 -12.52 4.75
CA ILE A 137 10.12 -12.94 3.41
C ILE A 137 11.21 -12.00 2.89
N ARG A 138 11.02 -10.68 3.02
CA ARG A 138 12.01 -9.67 2.65
C ARG A 138 13.33 -9.89 3.37
N ASP A 139 13.28 -10.09 4.69
CA ASP A 139 14.48 -10.22 5.52
C ASP A 139 15.25 -11.52 5.22
N PHE A 140 14.56 -12.64 5.04
CA PHE A 140 15.22 -13.90 4.63
C PHE A 140 15.75 -13.83 3.20
N ASN A 141 15.05 -13.19 2.27
CA ASN A 141 15.58 -12.99 0.92
C ASN A 141 16.81 -12.07 0.91
N LYS A 142 16.84 -11.06 1.79
CA LYS A 142 18.02 -10.19 1.96
C LYS A 142 19.22 -11.01 2.48
N GLU A 143 19.04 -11.81 3.53
CA GLU A 143 20.12 -12.67 4.04
C GLU A 143 20.60 -13.64 2.95
N ALA A 144 19.70 -14.25 2.18
CA ALA A 144 20.07 -15.13 1.07
C ALA A 144 20.89 -14.42 -0.02
N LEU A 145 20.53 -13.18 -0.37
CA LEU A 145 21.30 -12.36 -1.32
C LEU A 145 22.69 -12.02 -0.77
N ASP A 146 22.75 -11.54 0.47
CA ASP A 146 23.99 -11.11 1.10
C ASP A 146 24.98 -12.29 1.20
N GLN A 147 24.51 -13.45 1.66
CA GLN A 147 25.35 -14.65 1.78
C GLN A 147 25.65 -15.30 0.42
N GLY A 148 24.72 -15.24 -0.53
CA GLY A 148 24.94 -15.74 -1.88
C GLY A 148 25.99 -14.92 -2.64
N SER A 149 26.01 -13.59 -2.45
CA SER A 149 27.03 -12.71 -3.04
C SER A 149 28.41 -13.06 -2.49
N VAL A 150 28.54 -13.16 -1.16
CA VAL A 150 29.80 -13.54 -0.51
C VAL A 150 30.29 -14.90 -1.01
N LEU A 151 29.40 -15.89 -1.13
CA LEU A 151 29.75 -17.20 -1.67
C LEU A 151 30.18 -17.12 -3.15
N SER A 152 29.54 -16.27 -3.95
CA SER A 152 29.91 -16.05 -5.35
C SER A 152 31.31 -15.45 -5.47
N ASP A 153 31.66 -14.52 -4.59
CA ASP A 153 32.99 -13.89 -4.56
C ASP A 153 34.07 -14.92 -4.21
N PHE A 154 33.79 -15.85 -3.29
CA PHE A 154 34.70 -16.96 -2.97
C PHE A 154 34.88 -17.95 -4.13
N LEU A 155 33.78 -18.36 -4.77
CA LEU A 155 33.83 -19.33 -5.86
C LEU A 155 34.51 -18.77 -7.11
N GLY A 156 34.43 -17.45 -7.30
CA GLY A 156 35.03 -16.75 -8.44
C GLY A 156 34.43 -17.18 -9.79
N PRO A 157 35.11 -16.86 -10.91
CA PRO A 157 34.68 -17.29 -12.24
C PRO A 157 34.63 -18.82 -12.35
N LEU A 158 33.68 -19.33 -13.16
CA LEU A 158 33.52 -20.76 -13.42
C LEU A 158 34.81 -21.45 -13.91
N GLU A 159 35.67 -20.70 -14.60
CA GLU A 159 36.96 -21.16 -15.12
C GLU A 159 37.97 -21.48 -14.02
N SER A 160 37.93 -20.72 -12.92
CA SER A 160 38.84 -20.84 -11.77
C SER A 160 38.27 -21.69 -10.64
N CYS A 161 36.99 -22.03 -10.70
CA CYS A 161 36.28 -22.79 -9.67
C CYS A 161 36.64 -24.29 -9.71
N PRO A 162 36.89 -24.95 -8.56
CA PRO A 162 37.13 -26.38 -8.51
C PRO A 162 36.01 -27.19 -9.17
N GLU A 163 36.35 -28.20 -10.00
CA GLU A 163 35.39 -29.06 -10.70
C GLU A 163 34.20 -29.54 -9.84
N PRO A 164 34.41 -30.01 -8.59
CA PRO A 164 33.31 -30.45 -7.73
C PRO A 164 32.30 -29.34 -7.34
N LEU A 165 32.72 -28.08 -7.39
CA LEU A 165 31.92 -26.91 -6.98
C LEU A 165 31.33 -26.14 -8.18
N LYS A 166 31.74 -26.44 -9.41
CA LYS A 166 31.17 -25.84 -10.63
C LYS A 166 29.64 -25.93 -10.73
N PRO A 167 28.97 -27.04 -10.34
CA PRO A 167 27.50 -27.11 -10.36
C PRO A 167 26.81 -26.12 -9.41
N LEU A 168 27.46 -25.74 -8.32
CA LEU A 168 26.98 -24.72 -7.38
C LEU A 168 27.21 -23.34 -7.98
N ALA A 169 28.43 -23.06 -8.43
CA ALA A 169 28.82 -21.80 -9.04
C ALA A 169 27.96 -21.46 -10.28
N SER A 170 27.57 -22.45 -11.08
CA SER A 170 26.74 -22.22 -12.27
C SER A 170 25.29 -21.86 -11.95
N LYS A 171 24.77 -22.28 -10.79
CA LYS A 171 23.38 -22.04 -10.37
C LYS A 171 23.24 -20.73 -9.60
N LEU A 172 24.27 -20.32 -8.86
CA LEU A 172 24.25 -19.17 -7.95
C LEU A 172 23.82 -17.84 -8.64
N PRO A 173 24.27 -17.49 -9.85
CA PRO A 173 23.86 -16.24 -10.51
C PRO A 173 22.35 -16.17 -10.79
N ALA A 174 21.73 -17.26 -11.24
CA ALA A 174 20.29 -17.30 -11.50
C ALA A 174 19.48 -17.10 -10.21
N LEU A 175 20.04 -17.51 -9.07
CA LEU A 175 19.43 -17.42 -7.76
C LEU A 175 19.53 -16.00 -7.19
N LEU A 176 20.69 -15.38 -7.35
CA LEU A 176 20.88 -13.97 -7.02
C LEU A 176 19.94 -13.10 -7.85
N ALA A 177 19.87 -13.31 -9.17
CA ALA A 177 18.93 -12.60 -10.04
C ALA A 177 17.46 -12.78 -9.61
N ALA A 178 17.08 -13.99 -9.20
CA ALA A 178 15.76 -14.26 -8.65
C ALA A 178 15.49 -13.53 -7.32
N GLY A 179 16.49 -13.48 -6.43
CA GLY A 179 16.39 -12.76 -5.16
C GLY A 179 16.31 -11.26 -5.35
N GLU A 180 17.02 -10.72 -6.33
CA GLU A 180 17.00 -9.32 -6.71
C GLU A 180 15.62 -8.87 -7.18
N LEU A 181 14.98 -9.67 -8.03
CA LEU A 181 13.59 -9.41 -8.44
C LEU A 181 12.64 -9.39 -7.25
N LEU A 182 12.78 -10.33 -6.30
CA LEU A 182 11.97 -10.31 -5.08
C LEU A 182 12.27 -9.07 -4.22
N ARG A 183 13.54 -8.70 -4.07
CA ARG A 183 13.96 -7.50 -3.32
C ARG A 183 13.35 -6.23 -3.92
N SER A 184 13.27 -6.15 -5.24
CA SER A 184 12.71 -5.00 -5.95
C SER A 184 11.23 -4.74 -5.63
N LEU A 185 10.46 -5.76 -5.22
CA LEU A 185 9.06 -5.60 -4.79
C LEU A 185 8.89 -4.82 -3.47
N PHE A 186 9.99 -4.66 -2.74
CA PHE A 186 10.04 -3.94 -1.46
C PHE A 186 10.80 -2.61 -1.58
N ALA A 187 11.23 -2.23 -2.78
CA ALA A 187 11.91 -0.97 -3.02
C ALA A 187 10.91 0.19 -3.11
N GLU A 188 11.40 1.41 -2.89
CA GLU A 188 10.61 2.63 -3.11
C GLU A 188 10.21 2.79 -4.58
N LYS A 189 11.10 2.39 -5.49
CA LYS A 189 10.86 2.38 -6.94
C LYS A 189 10.68 0.94 -7.40
N LEU A 190 9.45 0.63 -7.78
CA LEU A 190 9.07 -0.68 -8.28
C LEU A 190 9.47 -0.85 -9.75
N PRO A 191 9.83 -2.07 -10.18
CA PRO A 191 10.10 -2.35 -11.59
C PRO A 191 8.80 -2.34 -12.41
N GLU A 192 8.89 -1.86 -13.65
CA GLU A 192 7.78 -1.88 -14.62
C GLU A 192 7.67 -3.27 -15.27
N ILE A 193 7.27 -4.27 -14.48
CA ILE A 193 6.98 -5.63 -14.96
C ILE A 193 5.48 -5.94 -14.85
N PRO A 194 4.93 -6.81 -15.72
CA PRO A 194 3.50 -7.14 -15.72
C PRO A 194 2.97 -7.60 -14.35
N GLU A 195 3.79 -8.32 -13.58
CA GLU A 195 3.48 -8.84 -12.26
C GLU A 195 3.28 -7.76 -11.19
N VAL A 196 3.84 -6.58 -11.43
CA VAL A 196 3.86 -5.45 -10.49
C VAL A 196 2.90 -4.35 -10.93
N LYS A 197 2.37 -4.41 -12.15
CA LYS A 197 1.40 -3.43 -12.67
C LYS A 197 0.23 -3.19 -11.70
N ALA A 198 -0.41 -4.25 -11.21
CA ALA A 198 -1.53 -4.11 -10.27
C ALA A 198 -1.11 -3.45 -8.93
N LEU A 199 0.15 -3.64 -8.52
CA LEU A 199 0.70 -3.00 -7.32
C LEU A 199 0.97 -1.52 -7.56
N LEU A 200 1.53 -1.16 -8.73
CA LEU A 200 1.71 0.22 -9.17
C LEU A 200 0.36 0.94 -9.22
N ASP A 201 -0.63 0.36 -9.91
CA ASP A 201 -1.98 0.91 -10.01
C ASP A 201 -2.59 1.15 -8.61
N ALA A 202 -2.44 0.20 -7.67
CA ALA A 202 -2.93 0.36 -6.30
C ALA A 202 -2.20 1.45 -5.50
N ILE A 203 -0.89 1.63 -5.72
CA ILE A 203 -0.10 2.69 -5.09
C ILE A 203 -0.51 4.05 -5.65
N ASP A 204 -0.72 4.13 -6.97
CA ASP A 204 -1.14 5.35 -7.67
C ASP A 204 -2.55 5.76 -7.23
N GLU A 205 -3.50 4.83 -7.16
CA GLU A 205 -4.82 5.07 -6.58
C GLU A 205 -4.73 5.64 -5.15
N ARG A 206 -3.90 5.04 -4.28
CA ARG A 206 -3.72 5.51 -2.89
C ARG A 206 -3.15 6.93 -2.85
N ASN A 207 -2.15 7.22 -3.69
CA ASN A 207 -1.55 8.54 -3.80
C ASN A 207 -2.55 9.58 -4.33
N GLN A 208 -3.32 9.22 -5.37
CA GLN A 208 -4.35 10.07 -5.94
C GLN A 208 -5.43 10.39 -4.91
N LEU A 209 -5.93 9.39 -4.18
CA LEU A 209 -6.91 9.59 -3.10
C LEU A 209 -6.39 10.61 -2.09
N ARG A 210 -5.15 10.44 -1.62
CA ARG A 210 -4.54 11.37 -0.66
C ARG A 210 -4.46 12.79 -1.22
N ASN A 211 -3.90 12.96 -2.41
CA ASN A 211 -3.69 14.27 -3.02
C ASN A 211 -5.02 15.00 -3.29
N GLU A 212 -6.01 14.30 -3.84
CA GLU A 212 -7.33 14.89 -4.10
C GLU A 212 -8.09 15.21 -2.81
N THR A 213 -7.92 14.38 -1.78
CA THR A 213 -8.48 14.65 -0.45
C THR A 213 -7.85 15.87 0.19
N GLU A 214 -6.51 16.02 0.14
CA GLU A 214 -5.81 17.20 0.64
C GLU A 214 -6.25 18.47 -0.10
N ALA A 215 -6.40 18.40 -1.42
CA ALA A 215 -6.89 19.52 -2.24
C ALA A 215 -8.32 19.93 -1.86
N LEU A 216 -9.24 18.96 -1.74
CA LEU A 216 -10.62 19.23 -1.34
C LEU A 216 -10.73 19.76 0.09
N TYR A 217 -9.98 19.16 1.02
CA TYR A 217 -9.91 19.62 2.41
C TYR A 217 -9.44 21.07 2.48
N LYS A 218 -8.35 21.40 1.77
CA LYS A 218 -7.83 22.76 1.70
C LYS A 218 -8.85 23.74 1.12
N LEU A 219 -9.54 23.36 0.05
CA LEU A 219 -10.61 24.18 -0.54
C LEU A 219 -11.71 24.50 0.48
N VAL A 220 -12.12 23.53 1.30
CA VAL A 220 -13.12 23.74 2.36
C VAL A 220 -12.59 24.65 3.46
N VAL A 221 -11.35 24.44 3.92
CA VAL A 221 -10.73 25.25 4.97
C VAL A 221 -10.56 26.71 4.54
N ASP A 222 -10.10 26.94 3.30
CA ASP A 222 -9.85 28.29 2.77
C ASP A 222 -11.16 29.10 2.63
N ASN A 223 -12.30 28.43 2.42
CA ASN A 223 -13.62 29.05 2.28
C ASN A 223 -14.51 28.94 3.53
N LEU A 224 -13.98 28.36 4.62
CA LEU A 224 -14.75 28.00 5.81
C LEU A 224 -15.61 29.15 6.38
N PRO A 225 -15.11 30.41 6.52
CA PRO A 225 -15.93 31.49 7.07
C PRO A 225 -17.13 31.85 6.19
N ALA A 226 -16.96 31.83 4.86
CA ALA A 226 -18.05 32.11 3.93
C ALA A 226 -19.06 30.95 3.91
N THR A 227 -18.56 29.72 3.86
CA THR A 227 -19.36 28.49 3.91
C THR A 227 -20.19 28.42 5.20
N ASP A 228 -19.59 28.68 6.36
CA ASP A 228 -20.29 28.65 7.65
C ASP A 228 -21.38 29.71 7.74
N LYS A 229 -21.14 30.90 7.20
CA LYS A 229 -22.14 31.97 7.13
C LYS A 229 -23.34 31.55 6.28
N LEU A 230 -23.09 31.00 5.08
CA LEU A 230 -24.16 30.52 4.19
C LEU A 230 -25.01 29.44 4.85
N ILE A 231 -24.37 28.48 5.54
CA ILE A 231 -25.09 27.42 6.26
C ILE A 231 -25.90 28.03 7.41
N ALA A 232 -25.30 28.92 8.21
CA ALA A 232 -25.94 29.52 9.38
C ALA A 232 -27.19 30.34 9.00
N GLU A 233 -27.18 31.04 7.85
CA GLU A 233 -28.36 31.77 7.33
C GLU A 233 -29.55 30.85 7.02
N GLN A 234 -29.32 29.55 6.80
CA GLN A 234 -30.38 28.56 6.57
C GLN A 234 -30.83 27.85 7.85
N LEU A 235 -30.16 28.08 8.99
CA LEU A 235 -30.51 27.50 10.28
C LEU A 235 -31.44 28.44 11.05
N GLU A 236 -32.73 28.11 11.11
CA GLU A 236 -33.74 28.97 11.74
C GLU A 236 -33.72 28.93 13.28
N ASN A 237 -33.24 27.84 13.90
CA ASN A 237 -33.31 27.61 15.36
C ASN A 237 -32.04 26.99 15.98
N PHE A 238 -31.00 26.75 15.19
CA PHE A 238 -29.78 26.07 15.63
C PHE A 238 -28.57 26.90 15.28
N SER A 239 -27.60 26.98 16.18
CA SER A 239 -26.27 27.47 15.81
C SER A 239 -25.52 26.34 15.12
N LEU A 240 -24.64 26.68 14.18
CA LEU A 240 -23.86 25.70 13.41
C LEU A 240 -23.02 24.79 14.34
N GLU A 241 -22.60 25.31 15.49
CA GLU A 241 -21.80 24.59 16.49
C GLU A 241 -22.58 23.50 17.22
N ARG A 242 -23.91 23.58 17.24
CA ARG A 242 -24.80 22.61 17.90
C ARG A 242 -25.12 21.41 17.02
N LEU A 243 -24.77 21.45 15.74
CA LEU A 243 -24.94 20.31 14.84
C LEU A 243 -24.00 19.17 15.22
N ALA A 244 -24.41 17.94 14.93
CA ALA A 244 -23.52 16.79 15.00
C ALA A 244 -22.25 17.08 14.16
N GLN A 245 -21.09 16.71 14.68
CA GLN A 245 -19.81 17.06 14.06
C GLN A 245 -19.69 16.53 12.62
N VAL A 246 -20.23 15.33 12.38
CA VAL A 246 -20.31 14.71 11.04
C VAL A 246 -21.22 15.52 10.12
N ASP A 247 -22.44 15.86 10.56
CA ASP A 247 -23.40 16.62 9.74
C ASP A 247 -22.85 18.00 9.38
N ARG A 248 -22.19 18.67 10.33
CA ARG A 248 -21.51 19.94 10.08
C ARG A 248 -20.39 19.80 9.04
N ALA A 249 -19.58 18.74 9.12
CA ALA A 249 -18.52 18.49 8.14
C ALA A 249 -19.09 18.18 6.74
N VAL A 250 -20.17 17.41 6.66
CA VAL A 250 -20.88 17.10 5.42
C VAL A 250 -21.44 18.38 4.79
N LEU A 251 -22.13 19.22 5.56
CA LEU A 251 -22.69 20.49 5.08
C LEU A 251 -21.60 21.45 4.59
N ARG A 252 -20.49 21.56 5.34
CA ARG A 252 -19.33 22.38 4.94
C ARG A 252 -18.73 21.94 3.61
N LEU A 253 -18.49 20.63 3.46
CA LEU A 253 -17.95 20.08 2.23
C LEU A 253 -18.91 20.32 1.05
N ALA A 254 -20.17 19.93 1.20
CA ALA A 254 -21.16 20.03 0.13
C ALA A 254 -21.42 21.49 -0.29
N THR A 255 -21.58 22.39 0.68
CA THR A 255 -21.77 23.83 0.40
C THR A 255 -20.56 24.42 -0.30
N THR A 256 -19.34 24.03 0.09
CA THR A 256 -18.12 24.45 -0.62
C THR A 256 -18.10 23.92 -2.05
N GLU A 257 -18.43 22.64 -2.29
CA GLU A 257 -18.52 22.11 -3.67
C GLU A 257 -19.57 22.86 -4.51
N LEU A 258 -20.73 23.19 -3.93
CA LEU A 258 -21.80 23.92 -4.64
C LEU A 258 -21.34 25.30 -5.15
N HIS A 259 -20.47 25.99 -4.42
CA HIS A 259 -20.08 27.37 -4.72
C HIS A 259 -18.70 27.49 -5.40
N HIS A 260 -17.82 26.50 -5.21
CA HIS A 260 -16.43 26.58 -5.65
C HIS A 260 -16.02 25.49 -6.65
N CYS A 261 -16.89 24.52 -6.95
CA CYS A 261 -16.61 23.45 -7.92
C CYS A 261 -17.62 23.48 -9.09
N PRO A 262 -17.50 24.45 -10.03
CA PRO A 262 -18.46 24.62 -11.13
C PRO A 262 -18.55 23.42 -12.08
N ASP A 263 -17.50 22.59 -12.12
CA ASP A 263 -17.46 21.37 -12.94
C ASP A 263 -18.29 20.22 -12.35
N ILE A 264 -18.83 20.37 -11.13
CA ILE A 264 -19.66 19.36 -10.48
C ILE A 264 -21.13 19.83 -10.50
N PRO A 265 -22.05 19.08 -11.12
CA PRO A 265 -23.46 19.42 -11.08
C PRO A 265 -23.99 19.47 -9.64
N PRO A 266 -24.72 20.53 -9.22
CA PRO A 266 -25.22 20.68 -7.85
C PRO A 266 -25.94 19.45 -7.29
N ALA A 267 -26.79 18.82 -8.11
CA ALA A 267 -27.54 17.62 -7.73
C ALA A 267 -26.62 16.44 -7.32
N VAL A 268 -25.43 16.32 -7.92
CA VAL A 268 -24.46 15.27 -7.58
C VAL A 268 -23.87 15.52 -6.20
N SER A 269 -23.43 16.76 -5.92
CA SER A 269 -22.87 17.13 -4.61
C SER A 269 -23.90 16.94 -3.50
N ILE A 270 -25.17 17.30 -3.75
CA ILE A 270 -26.27 17.12 -2.80
C ILE A 270 -26.56 15.64 -2.54
N ASN A 271 -26.74 14.84 -3.59
CA ASN A 271 -27.02 13.41 -3.44
C ASN A 271 -25.92 12.67 -2.67
N GLU A 272 -24.66 12.98 -2.97
CA GLU A 272 -23.52 12.38 -2.28
C GLU A 272 -23.44 12.81 -0.81
N ALA A 273 -23.73 14.07 -0.50
CA ALA A 273 -23.81 14.56 0.87
C ALA A 273 -24.90 13.83 1.68
N ILE A 274 -26.07 13.59 1.07
CA ILE A 274 -27.19 12.87 1.69
C ILE A 274 -26.82 11.42 1.98
N GLU A 275 -26.21 10.73 1.01
CA GLU A 275 -25.79 9.34 1.18
C GLU A 275 -24.70 9.18 2.23
N ILE A 276 -23.75 10.12 2.31
CA ILE A 276 -22.72 10.14 3.35
C ILE A 276 -23.37 10.42 4.72
N ALA A 277 -24.22 11.44 4.85
CA ALA A 277 -24.93 11.74 6.10
C ALA A 277 -25.76 10.55 6.57
N ARG A 278 -26.48 9.87 5.65
CA ARG A 278 -27.24 8.65 5.96
C ARG A 278 -26.36 7.56 6.53
N ARG A 279 -25.19 7.35 5.94
CA ARG A 279 -24.24 6.30 6.33
C ARG A 279 -23.63 6.55 7.72
N TYR A 280 -23.25 7.78 8.03
CA TYR A 280 -22.47 8.10 9.23
C TYR A 280 -23.28 8.69 10.40
N SER A 281 -24.46 9.23 10.11
CA SER A 281 -25.26 10.01 11.07
C SER A 281 -26.75 9.60 11.09
N GLY A 282 -27.18 8.74 10.15
CA GLY A 282 -28.52 8.15 10.12
C GLY A 282 -29.50 8.86 9.18
N THR A 283 -30.72 8.33 9.12
CA THR A 283 -31.77 8.78 8.17
C THR A 283 -32.28 10.18 8.44
N GLU A 284 -32.39 10.57 9.72
CA GLU A 284 -32.82 11.93 10.11
C GLU A 284 -31.83 12.99 9.63
N SER A 285 -30.52 12.76 9.83
CA SER A 285 -29.47 13.63 9.32
C SER A 285 -29.48 13.74 7.79
N ALA A 286 -29.78 12.65 7.08
CA ALA A 286 -29.90 12.68 5.62
C ALA A 286 -31.02 13.64 5.14
N GLY A 287 -32.18 13.60 5.81
CA GLY A 287 -33.30 14.51 5.52
C GLY A 287 -32.96 15.95 5.87
N PHE A 288 -32.32 16.18 7.01
CA PHE A 288 -31.87 17.50 7.45
C PHE A 288 -30.86 18.11 6.47
N VAL A 289 -29.80 17.36 6.10
CA VAL A 289 -28.78 17.80 5.14
C VAL A 289 -29.40 18.15 3.78
N ASN A 290 -30.32 17.32 3.27
CA ASN A 290 -31.04 17.63 2.04
C ASN A 290 -31.78 18.97 2.13
N GLY A 291 -32.54 19.18 3.22
CA GLY A 291 -33.33 20.39 3.41
C GLY A 291 -32.50 21.68 3.46
N ILE A 292 -31.30 21.63 4.04
CA ILE A 292 -30.38 22.78 4.06
C ILE A 292 -29.77 23.01 2.68
N LEU A 293 -29.24 21.97 2.04
CA LEU A 293 -28.57 22.11 0.74
C LEU A 293 -29.53 22.50 -0.39
N ASP A 294 -30.79 22.06 -0.33
CA ASP A 294 -31.83 22.46 -1.29
C ASP A 294 -32.17 23.94 -1.24
N LYS A 295 -31.97 24.62 -0.11
CA LYS A 295 -32.12 26.08 0.00
C LYS A 295 -30.89 26.81 -0.56
N LEU A 296 -29.72 26.18 -0.51
CA LEU A 296 -28.44 26.77 -0.92
C LEU A 296 -28.16 26.64 -2.43
N LYS A 297 -28.78 25.70 -3.14
CA LYS A 297 -28.56 25.45 -4.59
C LYS A 297 -29.13 26.52 -5.54
N SER A 298 -29.40 27.73 -5.03
CA SER A 298 -30.12 28.82 -5.71
C SER A 298 -29.33 29.43 -6.86
#